data_AF-A0A419JYB5-F1
#
_entry.id   AF-A0A419JYB5-F1
#
_cell.length_a   1.000
_cell.length_b   1.000
_cell.length_c   1.000
_cell.angle_alpha   90.00
_cell.angle_beta   90.00
_cell.angle_gamma   90.00
#
_symmetry.space_group_name_H-M   'P 1'
#
loop_
_entity.id
_entity.type
_entity.pdbx_description
1 polymer ?
#
loop_
_entity_poly.entity_id
_entity_poly.type
_entity_poly.pdbx_seq_one_letter_code
_entity_poly.pdbx_strand_id
1 'polypeptide(L)' 'MVSALKRLRDAGKGVYLMKVLARGRLADRAEEALRYAFSIPYAHSVSVGIRTLEELEFAVKVAEQT' A
#
# COMPACT_ATOMS: atom_id res chain seq x y z
N MET A 1 -10.45 -11.56 0.88
CA MET A 1 -9.26 -10.77 1.26
C MET A 1 -9.40 -10.17 2.65
N VAL A 2 -10.32 -9.22 2.88
CA VAL A 2 -10.47 -8.49 4.16
C VAL A 2 -10.65 -9.42 5.38
N SER A 3 -11.43 -10.51 5.25
CA SER A 3 -11.60 -11.49 6.33
C SER A 3 -10.31 -12.18 6.75
N ALA A 4 -9.37 -12.43 5.82
CA ALA A 4 -8.07 -13.01 6.14
C ALA A 4 -7.17 -12.02 6.87
N LEU A 5 -7.17 -10.75 6.43
CA LEU A 5 -6.43 -9.67 7.10
C LEU A 5 -6.94 -9.45 8.53
N LYS A 6 -8.27 -9.47 8.72
CA LYS A 6 -8.89 -9.39 10.05
C LYS A 6 -8.41 -10.51 10.97
N ARG A 7 -8.41 -11.77 10.50
CA ARG A 7 -7.93 -12.92 11.27
C ARG A 7 -6.46 -12.80 11.66
N LEU A 8 -5.62 -12.29 10.78
CA LEU A 8 -4.20 -12.07 11.07
C LEU A 8 -4.00 -11.01 12.15
N ARG A 9 -4.69 -9.87 12.03
CA ARG A 9 -4.67 -8.81 13.04
C ARG A 9 -5.22 -9.30 14.39
N ASP A 10 -6.36 -9.99 14.38
CA ASP A 10 -6.98 -10.54 15.61
C ASP A 10 -6.05 -11.58 16.29
N ALA A 11 -5.15 -12.21 15.52
CA ALA A 11 -4.09 -13.09 16.03
C ALA A 11 -2.78 -12.37 16.38
N GLY A 12 -2.76 -11.02 16.40
CA GLY A 12 -1.58 -10.21 16.73
C GLY A 12 -0.49 -10.19 15.65
N LYS A 13 -0.81 -10.52 14.40
CA LYS A 13 0.16 -10.56 13.29
C LYS A 13 0.13 -9.27 12.47
N GLY A 14 1.31 -8.67 12.31
CA GLY A 14 1.53 -7.58 11.37
C GLY A 14 1.41 -8.05 9.91
N VAL A 15 0.81 -7.23 9.07
CA VAL A 15 0.64 -7.50 7.63
C VAL A 15 1.07 -6.27 6.85
N TYR A 16 1.90 -6.46 5.83
CA TYR A 16 2.19 -5.42 4.86
C TYR A 16 1.79 -5.85 3.46
N LEU A 17 1.29 -4.90 2.66
CA LEU A 17 0.92 -5.14 1.27
C LEU A 17 2.14 -4.93 0.38
N MET A 18 2.25 -5.69 -0.70
CA MET A 18 3.38 -5.60 -1.64
C MET A 18 2.89 -5.69 -3.08
N LYS A 19 3.71 -5.16 -4.00
CA LYS A 19 3.43 -5.10 -5.45
C LYS A 19 2.15 -4.31 -5.78
N VAL A 20 1.86 -3.26 -4.99
CA VAL A 20 0.66 -2.44 -5.14
C VAL A 20 0.54 -1.71 -6.47
N LEU A 21 1.66 -1.50 -7.18
CA LEU A 21 1.69 -0.94 -8.54
C LEU A 21 1.74 -2.00 -9.66
N ALA A 22 1.49 -3.27 -9.34
CA ALA A 22 1.42 -4.38 -10.30
C ALA A 22 2.64 -4.47 -11.26
N ARG A 23 3.85 -4.34 -10.71
CA ARG A 23 5.12 -4.27 -11.48
C ARG A 23 5.16 -3.11 -12.48
N GLY A 24 4.63 -1.95 -12.10
CA GLY A 24 4.61 -0.72 -12.91
C GLY A 24 3.43 -0.62 -13.88
N ARG A 25 2.56 -1.65 -13.97
CA ARG A 25 1.36 -1.61 -14.84
C ARG A 25 0.33 -0.57 -14.41
N LEU A 26 0.41 -0.06 -13.17
CA LEU A 26 -0.45 0.98 -12.63
C LEU A 26 0.29 2.31 -12.44
N ALA A 27 1.45 2.51 -13.07
CA ALA A 27 2.25 3.72 -12.88
C ALA A 27 1.53 4.98 -13.37
N ASP A 28 0.72 4.87 -14.42
CA ASP A 28 -0.15 5.93 -14.95
C ASP A 28 -1.29 6.33 -13.99
N ARG A 29 -1.65 5.45 -13.06
CA ARG A 29 -2.67 5.67 -12.02
C ARG A 29 -2.11 5.41 -10.62
N ALA A 30 -0.85 5.78 -10.40
CA ALA A 30 -0.14 5.45 -9.17
C ALA A 30 -0.81 6.02 -7.92
N GLU A 31 -1.33 7.26 -7.97
CA GLU A 31 -2.03 7.87 -6.83
C GLU A 31 -3.24 7.04 -6.39
N GLU A 32 -4.09 6.67 -7.33
CA GLU A 32 -5.30 5.89 -7.06
C GLU A 32 -4.96 4.49 -6.53
N ALA A 33 -3.97 3.83 -7.14
CA ALA A 33 -3.51 2.52 -6.70
C ALA A 33 -2.95 2.55 -5.28
N LEU A 34 -2.18 3.60 -4.94
CA LEU A 34 -1.63 3.81 -3.60
C LEU A 34 -2.73 4.14 -2.59
N ARG A 35 -3.66 5.07 -2.89
CA ARG A 35 -4.80 5.39 -2.02
C ARG A 35 -5.64 4.16 -1.73
N TYR A 36 -5.94 3.35 -2.76
CA TYR A 36 -6.62 2.07 -2.56
C TYR A 36 -5.84 1.17 -1.60
N ALA A 37 -4.53 0.98 -1.83
CA ALA A 37 -3.70 0.13 -0.98
C ALA A 37 -3.64 0.61 0.48
N PHE A 38 -3.49 1.91 0.72
CA PHE A 38 -3.45 2.50 2.06
C PHE A 38 -4.80 2.44 2.77
N SER A 39 -5.91 2.51 2.03
CA SER A 39 -7.25 2.39 2.61
C SER A 39 -7.66 0.97 3.03
N ILE A 40 -6.87 -0.07 2.67
CA ILE A 40 -7.21 -1.46 2.99
C ILE A 40 -7.13 -1.68 4.51
N PRO A 41 -8.24 -2.05 5.18
CA PRO A 41 -8.23 -2.24 6.62
C PRO A 41 -7.38 -3.43 7.04
N TYR A 42 -6.80 -3.33 8.23
CA TYR A 42 -6.01 -4.37 8.92
C TYR A 42 -4.63 -4.67 8.30
N ALA A 43 -4.30 -4.06 7.16
CA ALA A 43 -2.91 -3.91 6.75
C ALA A 43 -2.24 -2.84 7.63
N HIS A 44 -0.98 -3.06 7.98
CA HIS A 44 -0.21 -2.19 8.87
C HIS A 44 0.75 -1.30 8.10
N SER A 45 1.17 -1.74 6.91
CA SER A 45 2.03 -0.94 6.02
C SER A 45 1.90 -1.39 4.58
N VAL A 46 2.47 -0.60 3.66
CA VAL A 46 2.56 -0.90 2.24
C VAL A 46 4.00 -0.79 1.80
N SER A 47 4.52 -1.83 1.15
CA SER A 47 5.82 -1.84 0.48
C SER A 47 5.63 -1.36 -0.97
N VAL A 48 6.17 -0.18 -1.25
CA VAL A 48 6.15 0.44 -2.58
C VAL A 48 7.52 0.25 -3.22
N GLY A 49 7.54 -0.20 -4.47
CA GLY A 49 8.77 -0.25 -5.26
C GLY A 49 9.08 1.13 -5.82
N ILE A 50 10.28 1.63 -5.54
CA ILE A 50 10.73 3.00 -5.81
C ILE A 50 12.04 2.94 -6.62
N ARG A 51 12.18 3.83 -7.61
CA ARG A 51 13.40 4.01 -8.41
C ARG A 51 14.03 5.38 -8.23
N THR A 52 13.26 6.40 -7.84
CA THR A 52 13.75 7.78 -7.64
C THR A 52 13.25 8.36 -6.33
N LEU A 53 13.87 9.45 -5.87
CA LEU A 53 13.44 10.13 -4.63
C LEU A 53 12.09 10.79 -4.79
N GLU A 54 11.77 11.31 -5.98
CA GLU A 54 10.48 11.92 -6.29
C GLU A 54 9.34 10.89 -6.19
N GLU A 55 9.59 9.64 -6.64
CA GLU A 55 8.64 8.54 -6.46
C GLU A 55 8.42 8.22 -4.96
N LEU A 56 9.48 8.30 -4.13
CA LEU A 56 9.38 8.12 -2.67
C LEU A 56 8.55 9.22 -2.02
N GLU A 57 8.90 10.49 -2.28
CA GLU A 57 8.20 11.66 -1.75
C GLU A 57 6.73 11.65 -2.13
N PHE A 58 6.43 11.29 -3.38
CA PHE A 58 5.06 11.11 -3.85
C PHE A 58 4.33 10.02 -3.06
N ALA A 59 4.92 8.84 -2.89
CA ALA A 59 4.27 7.75 -2.15
C ALA A 59 4.02 8.10 -0.69
N VAL A 60 4.95 8.79 -0.03
CA VAL A 60 4.79 9.28 1.35
C VAL A 60 3.67 10.30 1.43
N LYS A 61 3.64 11.28 0.52
CA LYS A 61 2.58 12.29 0.46
C LYS A 61 1.19 11.67 0.29
N VAL A 62 1.04 10.65 -0.54
CA VAL A 62 -0.23 9.94 -0.71
C VAL A 62 -0.63 9.20 0.58
N ALA A 63 0.33 8.58 1.27
CA ALA A 63 0.10 7.88 2.54
C ALA A 63 -0.38 8.82 3.65
N GLU A 64 0.19 10.02 3.76
CA GLU A 64 -0.21 11.03 4.76
C GLU A 64 -1.60 11.62 4.52
N GLN A 65 -2.11 11.48 3.29
CA GLN A 65 -3.40 12.02 2.86
C GLN A 65 -4.52 10.97 2.77
N THR A 66 -4.28 9.74 3.23
CA THR A 66 -5.23 8.62 3.17
C THR A 66 -5.55 8.11 4.56
#